data_AF-A0A520HEZ8-F1
#
_entry.id   AF-A0A520HEZ8-F1
#
_cell.length_a   1.000
_cell.length_b   1.000
_cell.length_c   1.000
_cell.angle_alpha   90.00
_cell.angle_beta   90.00
_cell.angle_gamma   90.00
#
_symmetry.space_group_name_H-M   'P 1'
#
loop_
_entity.id
_entity.type
_entity.pdbx_description
1 polymer ?
#
loop_
_entity_poly.entity_id
_entity_poly.type
_entity_poly.pdbx_seq_one_letter_code
_entity_poly.pdbx_strand_id
1 'polypeptide(L)'
;MPESQAITLEDIIKEKAEAVGLTIAELAVRSKISEPTIYAIFKRNDAKASQLRQIGKALGLQLSELIPSQDTAKALIDVRYVELPYISVPARASFVEMVASEREYGYPETYRVVAEDNVSFAGHVVIEVDGDSMEPYYPTGTKVRCKEVDKGDWRYINSGVYAISYANIFVIKRIRNNDYDQGFLMLHSDNTETGGSASAPIDQIHHI
;
A
#
# COMPACT_ATOMS: atom_id res chain seq x y z
N MET A 1 -8.55 -28.85 36.94
CA MET A 1 -8.77 -27.76 35.97
C MET A 1 -7.80 -28.00 34.83
N PRO A 2 -8.27 -28.14 33.58
CA PRO A 2 -7.37 -28.38 32.45
C PRO A 2 -6.55 -27.12 32.18
N GLU A 3 -5.23 -27.29 32.07
CA GLU A 3 -4.29 -26.24 31.62
C GLU A 3 -4.69 -25.82 30.20
N SER A 4 -5.05 -24.55 30.01
CA SER A 4 -5.22 -23.99 28.67
C SER A 4 -3.85 -23.95 28.00
N GLN A 5 -3.58 -24.88 27.07
CA GLN A 5 -2.38 -24.82 26.24
C GLN A 5 -2.31 -23.47 25.54
N ALA A 6 -1.20 -22.76 25.71
CA ALA A 6 -0.94 -21.52 25.00
C ALA A 6 -0.80 -21.84 23.50
N ILE A 7 -1.62 -21.19 22.67
CA ILE A 7 -1.56 -21.32 21.21
C ILE A 7 -0.19 -20.80 20.74
N THR A 8 0.55 -21.61 19.99
CA THR A 8 1.89 -21.24 19.49
C THR A 8 1.82 -20.55 18.13
N LEU A 9 2.92 -19.88 17.73
CA LEU A 9 3.07 -19.32 16.38
C LEU A 9 3.01 -20.42 15.30
N GLU A 10 3.49 -21.62 15.62
CA GLU A 10 3.39 -22.76 14.71
C GLU A 10 1.94 -23.14 14.44
N ASP A 11 1.12 -23.23 15.50
CA ASP A 11 -0.31 -23.58 15.39
C ASP A 11 -1.06 -22.55 14.54
N ILE A 12 -0.85 -21.25 14.82
CA ILE A 12 -1.50 -20.16 14.08
C ILE A 12 -1.09 -20.19 12.61
N ILE A 13 0.21 -20.25 12.32
CA ILE A 13 0.70 -20.19 10.93
C ILE A 13 0.22 -21.41 10.14
N LYS A 14 0.21 -22.61 10.73
CA LYS A 14 -0.28 -23.83 10.07
C LYS A 14 -1.78 -23.75 9.82
N GLU A 15 -2.58 -23.40 10.82
CA GLU A 15 -4.03 -23.25 10.67
C GLU A 15 -4.37 -22.25 9.56
N LYS A 16 -3.69 -21.10 9.54
CA LYS A 16 -3.93 -20.06 8.52
C LYS A 16 -3.42 -20.46 7.14
N ALA A 17 -2.28 -21.15 7.05
CA ALA A 17 -1.78 -21.67 5.78
C ALA A 17 -2.74 -22.71 5.18
N GLU A 18 -3.26 -23.63 6.00
CA GLU A 18 -4.25 -24.62 5.59
C GLU A 18 -5.55 -23.96 5.11
N ALA A 19 -6.03 -22.93 5.82
CA ALA A 19 -7.23 -22.18 5.43
C ALA A 19 -7.13 -21.52 4.05
N VAL A 20 -5.92 -21.13 3.62
CA VAL A 20 -5.66 -20.57 2.28
C VAL A 20 -5.10 -21.60 1.29
N GLY A 21 -5.06 -22.88 1.67
CA GLY A 21 -4.62 -23.98 0.81
C GLY A 21 -3.13 -23.99 0.47
N LEU A 22 -2.28 -23.41 1.33
CA LEU A 22 -0.83 -23.38 1.13
C LEU A 22 -0.13 -24.44 1.99
N THR A 23 0.82 -25.15 1.40
CA THR A 23 1.82 -25.93 2.14
C THR A 23 2.87 -25.02 2.76
N ILE A 24 3.63 -25.52 3.74
CA ILE A 24 4.74 -24.78 4.35
C ILE A 24 5.84 -24.45 3.33
N ALA A 25 6.10 -25.36 2.38
CA ALA A 25 7.04 -25.12 1.29
C ALA A 25 6.58 -23.98 0.37
N GLU A 26 5.30 -23.93 0.03
CA GLU A 26 4.74 -22.83 -0.78
C GLU A 26 4.70 -21.51 0.00
N LEU A 27 4.41 -21.57 1.30
CA LEU A 27 4.50 -20.41 2.19
C LEU A 27 5.93 -19.86 2.24
N ALA A 28 6.95 -20.71 2.30
CA ALA A 28 8.36 -20.32 2.24
C ALA A 28 8.67 -19.53 0.96
N VAL A 29 8.26 -20.07 -0.19
CA VAL A 29 8.44 -19.42 -1.49
C VAL A 29 7.71 -18.07 -1.53
N ARG A 30 6.45 -18.03 -1.09
CA ARG A 30 5.60 -16.83 -1.19
C ARG A 30 6.00 -15.72 -0.20
N SER A 31 6.45 -16.10 0.99
CA SER A 31 6.95 -15.16 2.02
C SER A 31 8.38 -14.70 1.76
N LYS A 32 9.10 -15.33 0.82
CA LYS A 32 10.54 -15.12 0.57
C LYS A 32 11.40 -15.46 1.79
N ILE A 33 10.96 -16.41 2.60
CA ILE A 33 11.68 -16.94 3.77
C ILE A 33 12.05 -18.39 3.47
N SER A 34 13.30 -18.78 3.70
CA SER A 34 13.70 -20.16 3.50
C SER A 34 12.94 -21.11 4.44
N GLU A 35 12.59 -22.30 3.94
CA GLU A 35 11.89 -23.32 4.72
C GLU A 35 12.60 -23.67 6.05
N PRO A 36 13.94 -23.81 6.11
CA PRO A 36 14.66 -24.00 7.38
C PRO A 36 14.46 -22.85 8.38
N THR A 37 14.31 -21.61 7.89
CA THR A 37 14.03 -20.46 8.74
C THR A 37 12.61 -20.50 9.29
N ILE A 38 11.63 -20.94 8.50
CA ILE A 38 10.25 -21.14 8.98
C ILE A 38 10.21 -22.22 10.07
N TYR A 39 10.89 -23.36 9.87
CA TYR A 39 10.98 -24.39 10.91
C TYR A 39 11.73 -23.90 12.16
N ALA A 40 12.74 -23.04 12.00
CA ALA A 40 13.41 -22.42 13.15
C ALA A 40 12.48 -21.49 13.94
N ILE A 41 11.59 -20.76 13.26
CA ILE A 41 10.56 -19.92 13.89
C ILE A 41 9.60 -20.79 14.71
N PHE A 42 9.08 -21.87 14.12
CA PHE A 42 8.18 -22.81 14.80
C PHE A 42 8.84 -23.40 16.04
N LYS A 43 10.07 -23.91 15.90
CA LYS A 43 10.81 -24.51 17.01
C LYS A 43 11.12 -23.52 18.14
N ARG A 44 11.42 -22.26 17.82
CA ARG A 44 11.74 -21.23 18.82
C ARG A 44 10.50 -20.55 19.38
N ASN A 45 9.34 -20.75 18.76
CA ASN A 45 8.12 -19.99 18.98
C ASN A 45 8.39 -18.48 19.02
N ASP A 46 9.27 -18.01 18.13
CA ASP A 46 9.71 -16.61 18.06
C ASP A 46 10.14 -16.27 16.63
N ALA A 47 9.86 -15.04 16.21
CA ALA A 47 10.20 -14.53 14.90
C ALA A 47 10.40 -13.01 14.95
N LYS A 48 11.29 -12.52 14.08
CA LYS A 48 11.40 -11.07 13.87
C LYS A 48 10.10 -10.53 13.28
N ALA A 49 9.76 -9.29 13.62
CA ALA A 49 8.57 -8.63 13.08
C ALA A 49 8.56 -8.59 11.54
N SER A 50 9.72 -8.46 10.89
CA SER A 50 9.86 -8.52 9.44
C SER A 50 9.48 -9.89 8.85
N GLN A 51 9.85 -10.98 9.53
CA GLN A 51 9.50 -12.34 9.12
C GLN A 51 8.00 -12.59 9.28
N LEU A 52 7.41 -12.17 10.40
CA LEU A 52 5.96 -12.28 10.61
C LEU A 52 5.17 -11.45 9.59
N ARG A 53 5.64 -10.26 9.22
CA ARG A 53 5.03 -9.44 8.15
C ARG A 53 5.09 -10.13 6.78
N GLN A 54 6.23 -10.74 6.45
CA GLN A 54 6.39 -11.50 5.20
C GLN A 54 5.45 -12.71 5.15
N ILE A 55 5.32 -13.42 6.27
CA ILE A 55 4.37 -14.54 6.41
C ILE A 55 2.93 -14.03 6.30
N GLY A 56 2.58 -12.94 6.98
CA GLY A 56 1.26 -12.32 6.91
C GLY A 56 0.89 -11.91 5.50
N LYS A 57 1.79 -11.22 4.78
CA LYS A 57 1.60 -10.84 3.38
C LYS A 57 1.40 -12.06 2.47
N ALA A 58 2.11 -13.16 2.71
CA ALA A 58 1.93 -14.39 1.95
C ALA A 58 0.59 -15.08 2.22
N LEU A 59 0.06 -14.94 3.44
CA LEU A 59 -1.23 -15.48 3.87
C LEU A 59 -2.41 -14.52 3.63
N GLY A 60 -2.15 -13.27 3.23
CA GLY A 60 -3.17 -12.23 3.11
C GLY A 60 -3.67 -11.69 4.46
N LEU A 61 -2.87 -11.82 5.51
CA LEU A 61 -3.21 -11.45 6.89
C LEU A 61 -2.42 -10.22 7.36
N GLN A 62 -3.01 -9.49 8.31
CA GLN A 62 -2.32 -8.47 9.08
C GLN A 62 -1.50 -9.10 10.21
N LEU A 63 -0.47 -8.36 10.67
CA LEU A 63 0.43 -8.83 11.73
C LEU A 63 -0.31 -9.17 13.04
N SER A 64 -1.37 -8.42 13.36
CA SER A 64 -2.22 -8.64 14.53
C SER A 64 -2.98 -9.96 14.50
N GLU A 65 -3.19 -10.55 13.32
CA GLU A 65 -3.88 -11.83 13.14
C GLU A 65 -2.93 -13.03 13.30
N LEU A 66 -1.62 -12.79 13.26
CA LEU A 66 -0.58 -13.81 13.41
C LEU A 66 0.00 -13.92 14.81
N ILE A 67 -0.21 -12.91 15.68
CA ILE A 67 0.41 -12.86 17.00
C ILE A 67 -0.68 -12.96 18.07
N PRO A 68 -0.60 -13.93 19.00
CA PRO A 68 -1.51 -13.98 20.14
C PRO A 68 -1.29 -12.76 21.05
N SER A 69 -2.39 -12.20 21.55
CA SER A 69 -2.52 -10.85 22.13
C SER A 69 -1.53 -10.48 23.26
N GLN A 70 -0.83 -11.44 23.86
CA GLN A 70 0.12 -11.25 24.96
C GLN A 70 1.57 -11.03 24.47
N ASP A 71 1.93 -11.50 23.27
CA ASP A 71 3.29 -11.34 22.69
C ASP A 71 3.38 -10.16 21.69
N THR A 72 2.23 -9.57 21.35
CA THR A 72 2.10 -8.41 20.45
C THR A 72 3.02 -7.26 20.86
N ALA A 73 3.21 -7.05 22.17
CA ALA A 73 4.04 -5.98 22.71
C ALA A 73 5.53 -6.14 22.38
N LYS A 74 6.05 -7.37 22.21
CA LYS A 74 7.49 -7.61 22.00
C LYS A 74 7.86 -7.56 20.51
N ALA A 75 6.98 -8.03 19.63
CA ALA A 75 7.14 -7.94 18.19
C ALA A 75 6.92 -6.51 17.63
N LEU A 76 6.11 -5.68 18.31
CA LEU A 76 5.90 -4.28 17.95
C LEU A 76 7.14 -3.37 18.16
N ILE A 77 8.13 -3.83 18.94
CA ILE A 77 9.32 -3.02 19.30
C ILE A 77 10.27 -2.80 18.10
N ASP A 78 10.16 -3.59 17.03
CA ASP A 78 11.04 -3.49 15.84
C ASP A 78 10.29 -3.02 14.58
N VAL A 79 9.22 -2.24 14.76
CA VAL A 79 8.54 -1.55 13.65
C VAL A 79 9.23 -0.22 13.41
N ARG A 80 9.99 -0.12 12.32
CA ARG A 80 10.53 1.15 11.85
C ARG A 80 9.42 1.95 11.18
N TYR A 81 9.41 3.26 11.39
CA TYR A 81 8.48 4.19 10.75
C TYR A 81 9.25 5.19 9.90
N VAL A 82 8.61 5.66 8.82
CA VAL A 82 9.06 6.79 8.00
C VAL A 82 7.95 7.83 7.99
N GLU A 83 8.31 9.09 8.11
CA GLU A 83 7.39 10.21 7.92
C GLU A 83 7.43 10.63 6.45
N LEU A 84 6.27 10.54 5.79
CA LEU A 84 6.11 10.93 4.39
C LEU A 84 5.27 12.20 4.31
N PRO A 85 5.47 13.05 3.31
CA PRO A 85 4.54 14.12 2.98
C PRO A 85 3.08 13.67 2.96
N TYR A 86 2.20 14.49 3.52
CA TYR A 86 0.76 14.22 3.54
C TYR A 86 -0.01 15.26 2.73
N ILE A 87 -0.92 14.79 1.90
CA ILE A 87 -1.76 15.60 1.02
C ILE A 87 -3.22 15.26 1.27
N SER A 88 -3.94 16.19 1.90
CA SER A 88 -5.40 16.10 2.01
C SER A 88 -6.04 16.74 0.77
N VAL A 89 -6.77 15.94 -0.01
CA VAL A 89 -7.46 16.41 -1.24
C VAL A 89 -8.51 17.51 -0.99
N PRO A 90 -9.18 17.61 0.19
CA PRO A 90 -10.08 18.73 0.48
C PRO A 90 -9.42 20.11 0.47
N ALA A 91 -8.08 20.22 0.50
CA ALA A 91 -7.35 21.47 0.31
C ALA A 91 -7.29 21.92 -1.17
N ARG A 92 -8.45 21.85 -1.86
CA ARG A 92 -8.63 22.23 -3.26
C ARG A 92 -8.52 23.74 -3.44
N ALA A 93 -7.34 24.20 -3.83
CA ALA A 93 -7.09 25.37 -4.66
C ALA A 93 -5.63 25.40 -5.13
N SER A 94 -4.73 24.80 -4.35
CA SER A 94 -3.29 24.99 -4.48
C SER A 94 -2.50 23.75 -4.86
N PHE A 95 -3.05 22.59 -5.28
CA PHE A 95 -2.18 21.43 -5.57
C PHE A 95 -1.12 21.74 -6.65
N VAL A 96 -1.51 22.46 -7.72
CA VAL A 96 -0.56 22.93 -8.75
C VAL A 96 0.44 23.96 -8.18
N GLU A 97 -0.01 24.84 -7.28
CA GLU A 97 0.87 25.81 -6.59
C GLU A 97 1.74 25.16 -5.50
N MET A 98 1.28 24.07 -4.90
CA MET A 98 1.94 23.32 -3.82
C MET A 98 3.05 22.50 -4.43
N VAL A 99 2.79 21.80 -5.54
CA VAL A 99 3.83 21.13 -6.33
C VAL A 99 4.82 22.13 -6.95
N ALA A 100 4.38 23.33 -7.34
CA ALA A 100 5.29 24.38 -7.79
C ALA A 100 6.13 25.00 -6.64
N SER A 101 5.57 25.10 -5.42
CA SER A 101 6.25 25.62 -4.22
C SER A 101 7.03 24.55 -3.44
N GLU A 102 6.95 23.27 -3.82
CA GLU A 102 7.73 22.15 -3.29
C GLU A 102 9.24 22.38 -3.39
N ARG A 103 9.71 23.14 -4.38
CA ARG A 103 11.13 23.49 -4.50
C ARG A 103 11.62 24.48 -3.46
N GLU A 104 10.72 25.12 -2.70
CA GLU A 104 11.08 26.28 -1.87
C GLU A 104 10.65 26.19 -0.39
N TYR A 105 9.58 25.46 -0.02
CA TYR A 105 9.04 25.52 1.37
C TYR A 105 8.68 24.20 2.10
N GLY A 106 8.72 23.03 1.46
CA GLY A 106 8.43 21.74 2.11
C GLY A 106 6.94 21.51 2.44
N TYR A 107 6.57 20.27 2.76
CA TYR A 107 5.19 19.90 3.06
C TYR A 107 4.83 20.24 4.52
N PRO A 108 3.69 20.92 4.77
CA PRO A 108 3.31 21.34 6.12
C PRO A 108 2.90 20.18 7.03
N GLU A 109 2.45 19.07 6.44
CA GLU A 109 1.96 17.89 7.17
C GLU A 109 2.68 16.63 6.69
N THR A 110 2.94 15.72 7.63
CA THR A 110 3.51 14.40 7.36
C THR A 110 2.63 13.30 7.94
N TYR A 111 2.68 12.12 7.31
CA TYR A 111 1.99 10.92 7.75
C TYR A 111 2.98 9.81 8.04
N ARG A 112 2.79 9.13 9.17
CA ARG A 112 3.65 8.02 9.61
C ARG A 112 3.27 6.74 8.88
N VAL A 113 4.23 6.20 8.14
CA VAL A 113 4.08 4.94 7.42
C VAL A 113 5.04 3.91 7.99
N VAL A 114 4.58 2.67 8.13
CA VAL A 114 5.44 1.56 8.53
C VAL A 114 6.49 1.33 7.44
N ALA A 115 7.76 1.36 7.83
CA ALA A 115 8.88 1.09 6.95
C ALA A 115 8.91 -0.39 6.56
N GLU A 116 9.00 -0.66 5.27
CA GLU A 116 9.25 -1.98 4.73
C GLU A 116 10.76 -2.15 4.53
N ASP A 117 11.32 -3.29 4.95
CA ASP A 117 12.74 -3.56 4.77
C ASP A 117 13.09 -3.61 3.27
N ASN A 118 14.18 -2.93 2.88
CA ASN A 118 14.66 -2.81 1.49
C ASN A 118 13.73 -2.02 0.53
N VAL A 119 12.81 -1.21 1.05
CA VAL A 119 12.02 -0.27 0.24
C VAL A 119 12.57 1.14 0.44
N SER A 120 12.93 1.81 -0.65
CA SER A 120 13.20 3.25 -0.63
C SER A 120 11.88 4.00 -0.59
N PHE A 121 11.81 5.03 0.26
CA PHE A 121 10.66 5.93 0.39
C PHE A 121 10.93 7.31 -0.24
N ALA A 122 12.07 7.48 -0.91
CA ALA A 122 12.40 8.73 -1.59
C ALA A 122 11.38 9.03 -2.69
N GLY A 123 10.80 10.24 -2.67
CA GLY A 123 9.75 10.65 -3.61
C GLY A 123 8.38 10.02 -3.35
N HIS A 124 8.18 9.37 -2.20
CA HIS A 124 6.86 8.88 -1.82
C HIS A 124 6.06 9.95 -1.06
N VAL A 125 4.76 9.98 -1.31
CA VAL A 125 3.80 10.85 -0.61
C VAL A 125 2.59 10.04 -0.15
N VAL A 126 1.85 10.53 0.82
CA VAL A 126 0.57 9.96 1.25
C VAL A 126 -0.54 10.90 0.85
N ILE A 127 -1.52 10.38 0.13
CA ILE A 127 -2.66 11.14 -0.37
C ILE A 127 -3.94 10.59 0.25
N GLU A 128 -4.80 11.47 0.74
CA GLU A 128 -6.12 11.11 1.22
C GLU A 128 -7.14 11.10 0.08
N VAL A 129 -7.86 10.00 -0.10
CA VAL A 129 -8.94 9.87 -1.08
C VAL A 129 -10.14 10.70 -0.63
N ASP A 130 -10.63 11.55 -1.52
CA ASP A 130 -11.84 12.36 -1.33
C ASP A 130 -12.89 12.00 -2.39
N GLY A 131 -14.12 11.75 -1.95
CA GLY A 131 -15.23 11.32 -2.77
C GLY A 131 -15.40 9.79 -2.87
N ASP A 132 -16.45 9.39 -3.56
CA ASP A 132 -16.93 8.00 -3.69
C ASP A 132 -16.48 7.33 -4.99
N SER A 133 -15.81 8.05 -5.89
CA SER A 133 -15.45 7.60 -7.24
C SER A 133 -14.65 6.29 -7.27
N MET A 134 -13.86 6.02 -6.23
CA MET A 134 -12.98 4.84 -6.15
C MET A 134 -13.51 3.76 -5.20
N GLU A 135 -14.76 3.92 -4.73
CA GLU A 135 -15.45 2.88 -3.98
C GLU A 135 -15.74 1.64 -4.84
N PRO A 136 -15.83 0.44 -4.24
CA PRO A 136 -15.69 0.17 -2.81
C PRO A 136 -14.23 0.03 -2.33
N TYR A 137 -13.25 0.01 -3.24
CA TYR A 137 -11.86 -0.34 -2.90
C TYR A 137 -11.10 0.78 -2.18
N TYR A 138 -11.43 2.04 -2.47
CA TYR A 138 -10.85 3.22 -1.82
C TYR A 138 -11.96 4.18 -1.38
N PRO A 139 -12.64 3.92 -0.26
CA PRO A 139 -13.61 4.85 0.31
C PRO A 139 -13.00 6.19 0.68
N THR A 140 -13.86 7.22 0.79
CA THR A 140 -13.45 8.54 1.30
C THR A 140 -12.67 8.42 2.62
N GLY A 141 -11.59 9.18 2.75
CA GLY A 141 -10.69 9.17 3.91
C GLY A 141 -9.57 8.13 3.86
N THR A 142 -9.59 7.23 2.87
CA THR A 142 -8.52 6.24 2.64
C THR A 142 -7.19 6.96 2.38
N LYS A 143 -6.11 6.52 3.01
CA LYS A 143 -4.77 7.09 2.83
C LYS A 143 -3.93 6.16 1.96
N VAL A 144 -3.57 6.63 0.78
CA VAL A 144 -2.81 5.86 -0.20
C VAL A 144 -1.38 6.37 -0.26
N ARG A 145 -0.41 5.44 -0.21
CA ARG A 145 1.00 5.76 -0.45
C ARG A 145 1.25 5.77 -1.95
N CYS A 146 1.65 6.92 -2.47
CA CYS A 146 1.96 7.13 -3.88
C CYS A 146 3.47 7.31 -4.05
N LYS A 147 3.96 6.95 -5.25
CA LYS A 147 5.29 7.30 -5.73
C LYS A 147 5.09 7.99 -7.07
N GLU A 148 5.66 9.18 -7.24
CA GLU A 148 5.59 9.90 -8.51
C GLU A 148 6.20 9.06 -9.64
N VAL A 149 5.52 9.06 -10.79
CA VAL A 149 6.01 8.41 -12.00
C VAL A 149 6.78 9.44 -12.83
N ASP A 150 8.04 9.13 -13.12
CA ASP A 150 8.87 9.94 -14.00
C ASP A 150 8.16 10.16 -15.35
N LYS A 151 8.20 11.39 -15.86
CA LYS A 151 7.50 11.76 -17.11
C LYS A 151 7.90 10.91 -18.31
N GLY A 152 9.16 10.45 -18.35
CA GLY A 152 9.66 9.54 -19.39
C GLY A 152 9.00 8.16 -19.35
N ASP A 153 8.43 7.78 -18.20
CA ASP A 153 7.84 6.48 -17.96
C ASP A 153 6.31 6.47 -18.08
N TRP A 154 5.66 7.62 -18.30
CA TRP A 154 4.20 7.71 -18.47
C TRP A 154 3.68 6.82 -19.61
N ARG A 155 4.46 6.67 -20.68
CA ARG A 155 4.16 5.77 -21.81
C ARG A 155 4.17 4.29 -21.43
N TYR A 156 4.80 3.92 -20.32
CA TYR A 156 5.03 2.55 -19.90
C TYR A 156 4.29 2.17 -18.61
N ILE A 157 3.43 3.05 -18.08
CA ILE A 157 2.62 2.72 -16.92
C ILE A 157 1.68 1.55 -17.22
N ASN A 158 1.53 0.68 -16.22
CA ASN A 158 0.67 -0.49 -16.30
C ASN A 158 -0.77 -0.13 -15.92
N SER A 159 -1.68 -1.11 -16.05
CA SER A 159 -3.01 -1.01 -15.49
C SER A 159 -2.94 -0.85 -13.96
N GLY A 160 -3.66 0.12 -13.39
CA GLY A 160 -3.54 0.45 -11.97
C GLY A 160 -4.35 1.67 -11.56
N VAL A 161 -4.30 2.00 -10.26
CA VAL A 161 -4.89 3.22 -9.71
C VAL A 161 -3.79 4.26 -9.56
N TYR A 162 -4.05 5.45 -10.09
CA TYR A 162 -3.10 6.55 -10.17
C TYR A 162 -3.72 7.82 -9.59
N ALA A 163 -2.86 8.69 -9.06
CA ALA A 163 -3.19 10.05 -8.69
C ALA A 163 -2.74 10.95 -9.84
N ILE A 164 -3.67 11.53 -10.57
CA ILE A 164 -3.36 12.33 -11.77
C ILE A 164 -3.72 13.79 -11.51
N SER A 165 -2.78 14.69 -11.84
CA SER A 165 -3.05 16.12 -11.98
C SER A 165 -3.09 16.49 -13.46
N TYR A 166 -4.22 17.03 -13.93
CA TYR A 166 -4.38 17.52 -15.30
C TYR A 166 -5.40 18.64 -15.38
N ALA A 167 -5.28 19.57 -16.33
CA ALA A 167 -6.25 20.65 -16.54
C ALA A 167 -6.67 21.41 -15.25
N ASN A 168 -5.73 21.59 -14.31
CA ASN A 168 -5.92 22.16 -12.96
C ASN A 168 -6.82 21.36 -12.00
N ILE A 169 -7.13 20.11 -12.30
CA ILE A 169 -7.81 19.19 -11.38
C ILE A 169 -6.86 18.09 -10.91
N PHE A 170 -7.13 17.56 -9.72
CA PHE A 170 -6.44 16.43 -9.14
C PHE A 170 -7.46 15.33 -8.86
N VAL A 171 -7.20 14.12 -9.37
CA VAL A 171 -8.12 12.98 -9.25
C VAL A 171 -7.35 11.70 -8.95
N ILE A 172 -7.98 10.79 -8.22
CA ILE A 172 -7.52 9.41 -8.09
C ILE A 172 -8.44 8.54 -8.94
N LYS A 173 -7.88 7.87 -9.94
CA LYS A 173 -8.62 7.11 -10.96
C LYS A 173 -7.86 5.88 -11.40
N ARG A 174 -8.58 4.90 -11.95
CA ARG A 174 -7.99 3.71 -12.56
C ARG A 174 -7.67 3.95 -14.02
N ILE A 175 -6.44 3.67 -14.41
CA ILE A 175 -6.03 3.54 -15.81
C ILE A 175 -6.08 2.05 -16.13
N ARG A 176 -6.90 1.67 -17.12
CA ARG A 176 -7.07 0.26 -17.52
C ARG A 176 -6.11 -0.11 -18.63
N ASN A 177 -6.00 0.77 -19.63
CA ASN A 177 -5.11 0.67 -20.78
C ASN A 177 -4.28 1.95 -20.87
N ASN A 178 -3.06 1.83 -21.39
CA ASN A 178 -2.20 2.98 -21.61
C ASN A 178 -2.40 3.53 -23.02
N ASP A 179 -3.29 4.51 -23.15
CA ASP A 179 -3.63 5.17 -24.42
C ASP A 179 -2.71 6.37 -24.73
N TYR A 180 -1.54 6.48 -24.08
CA TYR A 180 -0.63 7.63 -24.19
C TYR A 180 -0.31 8.00 -25.65
N ASP A 181 -0.12 7.01 -26.51
CA ASP A 181 0.13 7.18 -27.95
C ASP A 181 -1.02 7.83 -28.73
N GLN A 182 -2.23 7.69 -28.22
CA GLN A 182 -3.44 8.31 -28.78
C GLN A 182 -3.61 9.75 -28.31
N GLY A 183 -2.70 10.26 -27.48
CA GLY A 183 -2.70 11.63 -26.97
C GLY A 183 -3.53 11.83 -25.71
N PHE A 184 -4.04 10.78 -25.06
CA PHE A 184 -4.77 10.87 -23.81
C PHE A 184 -4.59 9.64 -22.91
N LEU A 185 -4.98 9.75 -21.64
CA LEU A 185 -5.20 8.60 -20.76
C LEU A 185 -6.67 8.52 -20.37
N MET A 186 -7.27 7.34 -20.50
CA MET A 186 -8.64 7.11 -20.04
C MET A 186 -8.64 6.80 -18.54
N LEU A 187 -9.32 7.65 -17.78
CA LEU A 187 -9.41 7.60 -16.32
C LEU A 187 -10.77 7.05 -15.90
N HIS A 188 -10.79 5.90 -15.24
CA HIS A 188 -12.02 5.23 -14.82
C HIS A 188 -12.25 5.35 -13.32
N SER A 189 -13.49 5.60 -12.93
CA SER A 189 -13.98 5.31 -11.58
C SER A 189 -14.07 3.79 -11.36
N ASP A 190 -13.84 3.35 -10.13
CA ASP A 190 -14.16 1.98 -9.71
C ASP A 190 -15.62 1.85 -9.24
N ASN A 191 -16.21 2.95 -8.79
CA ASN A 191 -17.60 2.99 -8.39
C ASN A 191 -18.49 2.84 -9.62
N THR A 192 -19.27 1.76 -9.68
CA THR A 192 -20.15 1.44 -10.81
C THR A 192 -21.51 2.11 -10.75
N GLU A 193 -21.89 2.68 -9.60
CA GLU A 193 -23.21 3.29 -9.39
C GLU A 193 -23.21 4.78 -9.75
N THR A 194 -22.23 5.52 -9.26
CA THR A 194 -22.11 6.97 -9.44
C THR A 194 -20.90 7.38 -10.29
N GLY A 195 -20.00 6.43 -10.56
CA GLY A 195 -18.75 6.71 -11.25
C GLY A 195 -18.90 6.83 -12.77
N GLY A 196 -17.81 7.28 -13.39
CA GLY A 196 -17.74 7.48 -14.83
C GLY A 196 -16.32 7.31 -15.36
N SER A 197 -16.12 7.70 -16.62
CA SER A 197 -14.79 7.75 -17.21
C SER A 197 -14.53 9.16 -17.75
N ALA A 198 -13.28 9.60 -17.68
CA ALA A 198 -12.83 10.89 -18.19
C ALA A 198 -11.58 10.71 -19.03
N SER A 199 -11.46 11.47 -20.12
CA SER A 199 -10.23 11.52 -20.91
C SER A 199 -9.35 12.65 -20.40
N ALA A 200 -8.10 12.34 -20.07
CA ALA A 200 -7.07 13.30 -19.71
C ALA A 200 -6.08 13.46 -20.87
N PRO A 201 -6.10 14.57 -21.63
CA PRO A 201 -5.13 14.83 -22.69
C PRO A 201 -3.70 14.88 -22.15
N ILE A 202 -2.76 14.17 -22.80
CA ILE A 202 -1.38 14.03 -22.32
C ILE A 202 -0.67 15.38 -22.17
N ASP A 203 -0.97 16.34 -23.04
CA ASP A 203 -0.41 17.69 -23.03
C ASP A 203 -0.90 18.54 -21.85
N GLN A 204 -1.98 18.12 -21.19
CA GLN A 204 -2.55 18.76 -20.01
C GLN A 204 -2.20 18.05 -18.70
N ILE A 205 -1.54 16.88 -18.75
CA ILE A 205 -1.12 16.16 -17.55
C ILE A 205 0.17 16.80 -17.00
N HIS A 206 0.15 17.10 -15.71
CA HIS A 206 1.27 17.65 -14.97
C HIS A 206 2.00 16.57 -14.15
N HIS A 207 1.25 15.71 -13.45
CA HIS A 207 1.80 14.66 -12.56
C HIS A 207 0.96 13.38 -12.63
N ILE A 208 1.63 12.22 -12.46
CA ILE A 208 1.07 10.86 -12.32
C ILE A 208 1.75 10.15 -11.14
#